data_AF-A0A356J9F9-F1
#
_entry.id   AF-A0A356J9F9-F1
#
_cell.length_a   1.000
_cell.length_b   1.000
_cell.length_c   1.000
_cell.angle_alpha   90.00
_cell.angle_beta   90.00
_cell.angle_gamma   90.00
#
_symmetry.space_group_name_H-M   'P 1'
#
loop_
_entity.id
_entity.type
_entity.pdbx_description
1 polymer ?
#
loop_
_entity_poly.entity_id
_entity_poly.type
_entity_poly.pdbx_seq_one_letter_code
_entity_poly.pdbx_strand_id
1 'polypeptide(L)'
;MGLNKAVAVGAELNRINPHAEVIVYEQGITSANISEFVSRADVIIDEIEFTIPELSIMLAREARRQGKYVFTGANIGWGASVICFAPNGMTFEEFFSYDEDSKTIDATRYAKDFPEYLDRKMLTDVLEGKMSIPSISSAVGLVASLLSSALILHCVDRKKPLIAPEFTHFDMHELGFL
;
A
#
# COMPACT_ATOMS: atom_id res chain seq x y z
N MET A 1 8.54 23.76 -5.42
CA MET A 1 8.93 22.46 -6.02
C MET A 1 10.43 22.27 -5.82
N GLY A 2 10.91 21.07 -5.52
CA GLY A 2 12.34 20.78 -5.29
C GLY A 2 12.72 20.34 -3.87
N LEU A 3 11.78 20.36 -2.92
CA LEU A 3 11.98 19.75 -1.61
C LEU A 3 11.82 18.23 -1.70
N ASN A 4 12.61 17.49 -0.93
CA ASN A 4 12.43 16.06 -0.75
C ASN A 4 11.02 15.77 -0.22
N LYS A 5 10.32 14.78 -0.80
CA LYS A 5 8.93 14.45 -0.46
C LYS A 5 8.76 14.11 1.02
N ALA A 6 9.66 13.30 1.58
CA ALA A 6 9.58 12.87 2.97
C ALA A 6 9.79 14.04 3.95
N VAL A 7 10.68 14.98 3.60
CA VAL A 7 10.90 16.21 4.38
C VAL A 7 9.65 17.11 4.34
N ALA A 8 9.06 17.29 3.16
CA ALA A 8 7.85 18.11 3.01
C ALA A 8 6.66 17.53 3.78
N VAL A 9 6.46 16.21 3.70
CA VAL A 9 5.41 15.51 4.46
C VAL A 9 5.67 15.59 5.97
N GLY A 10 6.91 15.38 6.42
CA GLY A 10 7.25 15.48 7.84
C GLY A 10 6.99 16.87 8.43
N ALA A 11 7.29 17.93 7.67
CA ALA A 11 6.97 19.30 8.08
C ALA A 11 5.45 19.53 8.20
N GLU A 12 4.67 18.98 7.27
CA GLU A 12 3.21 19.09 7.30
C GLU A 12 2.58 18.32 8.47
N LEU A 13 3.10 17.12 8.78
CA LEU A 13 2.67 16.35 9.95
C LEU A 13 2.89 17.13 11.26
N ASN A 14 4.06 17.74 11.42
CA ASN A 14 4.36 18.59 12.59
C ASN A 14 3.50 19.86 12.63
N ARG A 15 3.12 20.41 11.47
CA ARG A 15 2.19 21.54 11.40
C ARG A 15 0.79 21.15 11.87
N ILE A 16 0.35 19.93 11.56
CA ILE A 16 -0.94 19.38 11.97
C ILE A 16 -0.93 19.03 13.48
N ASN A 17 0.10 18.34 13.94
CA ASN A 17 0.28 17.98 15.34
C ASN A 17 1.72 18.27 15.81
N PRO A 18 1.97 19.42 16.45
CA PRO A 18 3.30 19.80 16.93
C PRO A 18 3.88 18.89 18.02
N HIS A 19 3.08 17.99 18.60
CA HIS A 19 3.52 17.04 19.61
C HIS A 19 3.92 15.68 19.02
N ALA A 20 3.73 15.47 17.71
CA ALA A 20 4.16 14.23 17.06
C ALA A 20 5.70 14.20 16.96
N GLU A 21 6.29 13.05 17.28
CA GLU A 21 7.68 12.77 16.95
C GLU A 21 7.73 12.18 15.54
N VAL A 22 8.32 12.92 14.59
CA VAL A 22 8.40 12.51 13.18
C VAL A 22 9.86 12.31 12.80
N ILE A 23 10.20 11.06 12.45
CA ILE A 23 11.52 10.68 11.94
C ILE A 23 11.44 10.58 10.41
N VAL A 24 12.28 11.34 9.71
CA VAL A 24 12.31 11.37 8.24
C VAL A 24 13.52 10.61 7.72
N TYR A 25 13.28 9.62 6.87
CA TYR A 25 14.32 8.90 6.14
C TYR A 25 14.42 9.47 4.72
N GLU A 26 15.24 10.51 4.52
CA GLU A 26 15.34 11.23 3.23
C GLU A 26 15.75 10.36 2.04
N GLN A 27 16.54 9.30 2.32
CA GLN A 27 17.00 8.33 1.34
C GLN A 27 16.05 7.12 1.19
N GLY A 28 14.93 7.12 1.90
CA GLY A 28 14.00 6.00 1.96
C GLY A 28 14.59 4.77 2.67
N ILE A 29 13.98 3.63 2.39
CA ILE A 29 14.43 2.32 2.88
C ILE A 29 15.48 1.72 1.96
N THR A 30 16.47 1.06 2.56
CA THR A 30 17.58 0.39 1.88
C THR A 30 17.90 -0.91 2.62
N SER A 31 18.66 -1.79 1.98
CA SER A 31 19.16 -3.01 2.64
C SER A 31 19.97 -2.73 3.91
N ALA A 32 20.57 -1.54 4.03
CA ALA A 32 21.36 -1.16 5.20
C ALA A 32 20.52 -0.65 6.38
N ASN A 33 19.32 -0.11 6.15
CA ASN A 33 18.51 0.52 7.20
C ASN A 33 17.15 -0.15 7.46
N ILE A 34 16.71 -1.09 6.62
CA ILE A 34 15.37 -1.67 6.69
C ILE A 34 15.09 -2.34 8.03
N SER A 35 16.08 -3.04 8.61
CA SER A 35 15.90 -3.70 9.90
C SER A 35 15.65 -2.70 11.03
N GLU A 36 16.35 -1.56 11.04
CA GLU A 36 16.14 -0.51 12.05
C GLU A 36 14.77 0.14 11.84
N PHE A 37 14.46 0.50 10.58
CA PHE A 37 13.19 1.12 10.20
C PHE A 37 11.99 0.30 10.69
N VAL A 38 11.97 -1.01 10.41
CA VAL A 38 10.90 -1.93 10.82
C VAL A 38 10.86 -2.10 12.35
N SER A 39 12.01 -2.14 13.02
CA SER A 39 12.06 -2.40 14.46
C SER A 39 11.41 -1.30 15.31
N ARG A 40 11.37 -0.07 14.79
CA ARG A 40 10.73 1.09 15.44
C ARG A 40 9.21 1.12 15.29
N ALA A 41 8.64 0.30 14.41
CA ALA A 41 7.22 0.32 14.09
C ALA A 41 6.43 -0.78 14.82
N ASP A 42 5.22 -0.47 15.29
CA ASP A 42 4.25 -1.48 15.72
C ASP A 42 3.48 -2.07 14.53
N VAL A 43 3.23 -1.23 13.54
CA VAL A 43 2.53 -1.53 12.29
C VAL A 43 3.18 -0.77 11.15
N ILE A 44 3.17 -1.34 9.95
CA ILE A 44 3.78 -0.76 8.75
C ILE A 44 2.70 -0.44 7.74
N ILE A 45 2.84 0.72 7.08
CA ILE A 45 2.07 1.09 5.90
C ILE A 45 3.02 1.03 4.70
N ASP A 46 2.67 0.23 3.70
CA ASP A 46 3.34 0.15 2.41
C ASP A 46 2.49 0.81 1.32
N GLU A 47 2.97 1.95 0.82
CA GLU A 47 2.41 2.73 -0.29
C GLU A 47 3.50 2.97 -1.34
N ILE A 48 4.42 2.01 -1.48
CA ILE A 48 5.47 2.07 -2.49
C ILE A 48 4.85 1.78 -3.86
N GLU A 49 5.30 2.52 -4.86
CA GLU A 49 4.84 2.38 -6.24
C GLU A 49 5.07 0.95 -6.75
N PHE A 50 4.05 0.34 -7.37
CA PHE A 50 4.08 -1.05 -7.82
C PHE A 50 5.12 -1.32 -8.93
N THR A 51 5.66 -0.27 -9.55
CA THR A 51 6.73 -0.37 -10.55
C THR A 51 8.10 -0.72 -9.95
N ILE A 52 8.24 -0.67 -8.62
CA ILE A 52 9.46 -1.05 -7.90
C ILE A 52 9.08 -2.05 -6.77
N PRO A 53 8.53 -3.23 -7.12
CA PRO A 53 7.99 -4.16 -6.14
C PRO A 53 9.05 -4.73 -5.20
N GLU A 54 10.32 -4.70 -5.59
CA GLU A 54 11.42 -5.23 -4.77
C GLU A 54 11.57 -4.49 -3.44
N LEU A 55 11.22 -3.20 -3.40
CA LEU A 55 11.23 -2.42 -2.17
C LEU A 55 10.10 -2.83 -1.23
N SER A 56 8.88 -3.04 -1.74
CA SER A 56 7.75 -3.60 -0.98
C SER A 56 8.05 -5.00 -0.46
N ILE A 57 8.69 -5.83 -1.28
CA ILE A 57 9.10 -7.18 -0.88
C ILE A 57 10.17 -7.14 0.22
N MET A 58 11.18 -6.28 0.08
CA MET A 58 12.20 -6.09 1.12
C MET A 58 11.57 -5.66 2.45
N LEU A 59 10.62 -4.72 2.40
CA LEU A 59 9.87 -4.26 3.56
C LEU A 59 9.00 -5.37 4.17
N ALA A 60 8.23 -6.09 3.34
CA ALA A 60 7.34 -7.17 3.77
C ALA A 60 8.10 -8.34 4.38
N ARG A 61 9.22 -8.76 3.78
CA ARG A 61 10.09 -9.82 4.31
C ARG A 61 10.66 -9.42 5.68
N GLU A 62 11.14 -8.20 5.82
CA GLU A 62 11.71 -7.73 7.08
C GLU A 62 10.64 -7.55 8.17
N ALA A 63 9.48 -6.99 7.81
CA ALA A 63 8.31 -6.91 8.70
C ALA A 63 7.91 -8.28 9.23
N ARG A 64 7.82 -9.28 8.34
CA ARG A 64 7.50 -10.65 8.67
C ARG A 64 8.51 -11.27 9.63
N ARG A 65 9.81 -11.08 9.36
CA ARG A 65 10.91 -11.54 10.22
C ARG A 65 10.81 -10.99 11.64
N GLN A 66 10.31 -9.78 11.80
CA GLN A 66 10.11 -9.11 13.09
C GLN A 66 8.69 -9.27 13.67
N GLY A 67 7.83 -10.08 13.05
CA GLY A 67 6.48 -10.34 13.55
C GLY A 67 5.50 -9.15 13.39
N LYS A 68 5.73 -8.26 12.43
CA LYS A 68 4.94 -7.04 12.20
C LYS A 68 3.90 -7.23 11.10
N TYR A 69 2.78 -6.53 11.24
CA TYR A 69 1.75 -6.44 10.21
C TYR A 69 2.10 -5.36 9.20
N VAL A 70 1.82 -5.63 7.93
CA VAL A 70 1.97 -4.67 6.82
C VAL A 70 0.60 -4.40 6.24
N PHE A 71 0.21 -3.14 6.18
CA PHE A 71 -1.00 -2.69 5.51
C PHE A 71 -0.61 -1.98 4.22
N THR A 72 -1.34 -2.22 3.14
CA THR A 72 -1.15 -1.51 1.88
C THR A 72 -2.49 -1.08 1.32
N GLY A 73 -2.53 0.11 0.76
CA GLY A 73 -3.65 0.65 0.01
C GLY A 73 -3.31 0.71 -1.48
N ALA A 74 -4.33 0.60 -2.32
CA ALA A 74 -4.17 0.87 -3.75
C ALA A 74 -5.46 1.44 -4.33
N ASN A 75 -5.29 2.31 -5.31
CA ASN A 75 -6.38 2.85 -6.09
C ASN A 75 -6.25 2.46 -7.57
N ILE A 76 -7.35 2.05 -8.18
CA ILE A 76 -7.46 1.80 -9.61
C ILE A 76 -8.75 2.45 -10.09
N GLY A 77 -8.64 3.55 -10.85
CA GLY A 77 -9.81 4.34 -11.25
C GLY A 77 -10.57 4.90 -10.04
N TRP A 78 -11.83 4.47 -9.88
CA TRP A 78 -12.69 4.77 -8.72
C TRP A 78 -12.61 3.72 -7.60
N GLY A 79 -11.89 2.63 -7.83
CA GLY A 79 -11.67 1.56 -6.87
C GLY A 79 -10.67 1.96 -5.78
N ALA A 80 -10.99 1.59 -4.54
CA ALA A 80 -10.15 1.75 -3.37
C ALA A 80 -10.00 0.42 -2.64
N SER A 81 -8.77 -0.05 -2.50
CA SER A 81 -8.45 -1.32 -1.85
C SER A 81 -7.57 -1.14 -0.63
N VAL A 82 -7.78 -1.97 0.39
CA VAL A 82 -6.93 -2.08 1.58
C VAL A 82 -6.68 -3.54 1.90
N ILE A 83 -5.41 -3.94 1.88
CA ILE A 83 -4.93 -5.29 2.14
C ILE A 83 -4.04 -5.27 3.37
N CYS A 84 -4.11 -6.32 4.20
CA CYS A 84 -3.21 -6.51 5.33
C CYS A 84 -2.50 -7.86 5.25
N PHE A 85 -1.18 -7.84 5.44
CA PHE A 85 -0.33 -9.01 5.51
C PHE A 85 0.06 -9.28 6.97
N ALA A 86 -0.40 -10.40 7.50
CA ALA A 86 -0.02 -10.88 8.82
C ALA A 86 1.36 -11.56 8.79
N PRO A 87 2.14 -11.52 9.89
CA PRO A 87 3.46 -12.15 9.95
C PRO A 87 3.43 -13.67 9.74
N ASN A 88 2.30 -14.32 10.02
CA ASN A 88 2.06 -15.75 9.85
C ASN A 88 1.01 -16.06 8.77
N GLY A 89 0.65 -15.10 7.92
CA GLY A 89 -0.34 -15.24 6.84
C GLY A 89 0.30 -15.38 5.45
N MET A 90 -0.49 -15.19 4.40
CA MET A 90 0.02 -15.12 3.02
C MET A 90 1.11 -14.05 2.88
N THR A 91 2.12 -14.29 2.04
CA THR A 91 3.16 -13.29 1.77
C THR A 91 2.72 -12.27 0.71
N PHE A 92 3.42 -11.14 0.64
CA PHE A 92 3.21 -10.16 -0.42
C PHE A 92 3.47 -10.79 -1.79
N GLU A 93 4.55 -11.55 -1.89
CA GLU A 93 4.96 -12.26 -3.10
C GLU A 93 3.93 -13.28 -3.57
N GLU A 94 3.37 -14.06 -2.64
CA GLU A 94 2.31 -15.03 -2.93
C GLU A 94 1.03 -14.33 -3.40
N PHE A 95 0.62 -13.27 -2.72
CA PHE A 95 -0.59 -12.54 -3.06
C PHE A 95 -0.48 -11.94 -4.46
N PHE A 96 0.61 -11.21 -4.73
CA PHE A 96 0.82 -10.52 -5.99
C PHE A 96 1.48 -11.35 -7.09
N SER A 97 1.69 -12.65 -6.87
CA SER A 97 2.32 -13.55 -7.85
C SER A 97 3.65 -12.99 -8.36
N TYR A 98 4.54 -12.59 -7.45
CA TYR A 98 5.82 -12.00 -7.79
C TYR A 98 6.70 -12.98 -8.57
N ASP A 99 7.24 -12.50 -9.69
CA ASP A 99 8.17 -13.22 -10.56
C ASP A 99 9.61 -12.73 -10.30
N GLU A 100 10.46 -13.60 -9.78
CA GLU A 100 11.87 -13.28 -9.47
C GLU A 100 12.73 -13.01 -10.72
N ASP A 101 12.40 -13.60 -11.88
CA ASP A 101 13.18 -13.44 -13.12
C ASP A 101 12.88 -12.08 -13.77
N SER A 102 11.59 -11.72 -13.85
CA SER A 102 11.18 -10.44 -14.42
C SER A 102 11.14 -9.30 -13.41
N LYS A 103 11.18 -9.60 -12.11
CA LYS A 103 11.00 -8.67 -10.98
C LYS A 103 9.70 -7.89 -11.05
N THR A 104 8.62 -8.55 -11.47
CA THR A 104 7.31 -7.93 -11.64
C THR A 104 6.29 -8.56 -10.71
N ILE A 105 5.22 -7.80 -10.45
CA ILE A 105 4.04 -8.26 -9.74
C ILE A 105 2.80 -8.16 -10.61
N ASP A 106 1.81 -9.00 -10.33
CA ASP A 106 0.48 -8.89 -10.89
C ASP A 106 -0.33 -7.80 -10.13
N ALA A 107 -0.15 -6.55 -10.55
CA ALA A 107 -0.84 -5.40 -9.96
C ALA A 107 -2.37 -5.47 -10.10
N THR A 108 -2.91 -6.37 -10.95
CA THR A 108 -4.36 -6.53 -11.10
C THR A 108 -5.03 -7.03 -9.84
N ARG A 109 -4.26 -7.69 -8.97
CA ARG A 109 -4.72 -8.28 -7.70
C ARG A 109 -5.00 -7.27 -6.61
N TYR A 110 -4.66 -6.00 -6.84
CA TYR A 110 -5.17 -4.91 -6.02
C TYR A 110 -6.66 -4.68 -6.19
N ALA A 111 -7.29 -5.19 -7.25
CA ALA A 111 -8.73 -5.15 -7.44
C ALA A 111 -9.32 -6.56 -7.40
N LYS A 112 -10.53 -6.70 -6.83
CA LYS A 112 -11.27 -7.97 -6.95
C LYS A 112 -11.87 -8.12 -8.32
N ASP A 113 -12.41 -7.02 -8.85
CA ASP A 113 -12.99 -6.92 -10.17
C ASP A 113 -12.49 -5.66 -10.86
N PHE A 114 -12.36 -5.72 -12.18
CA PHE A 114 -12.09 -4.54 -12.99
C PHE A 114 -13.41 -3.90 -13.39
N PRO A 115 -13.64 -2.64 -12.99
CA PRO A 115 -14.87 -1.95 -13.35
C PRO A 115 -15.10 -1.86 -14.85
N GLU A 116 -16.36 -1.89 -15.29
CA GLU A 116 -16.73 -1.82 -16.71
C GLU A 116 -16.28 -0.52 -17.39
N TYR A 117 -16.07 0.55 -16.62
CA TYR A 117 -15.58 1.84 -17.15
C TYR A 117 -14.08 1.82 -17.51
N LEU A 118 -13.33 0.78 -17.10
CA LEU A 118 -11.98 0.55 -17.60
C LEU A 118 -12.08 -0.26 -18.89
N ASP A 119 -11.84 0.39 -20.02
CA ASP A 119 -11.89 -0.31 -21.29
C ASP A 119 -10.78 -1.39 -21.38
N ARG A 120 -11.03 -2.46 -22.14
CA ARG A 120 -10.09 -3.58 -22.26
C ARG A 120 -8.72 -3.15 -22.79
N LYS A 121 -8.67 -2.14 -23.65
CA LYS A 121 -7.42 -1.64 -24.22
C LYS A 121 -6.60 -0.91 -23.15
N MET A 122 -7.24 -0.13 -22.29
CA MET A 122 -6.63 0.54 -21.15
C MET A 122 -6.06 -0.48 -20.18
N LEU A 123 -6.82 -1.55 -19.87
CA LEU A 123 -6.30 -2.65 -19.04
C LEU A 123 -5.07 -3.29 -19.68
N THR A 124 -5.11 -3.57 -20.99
CA THR A 124 -3.95 -4.11 -21.72
C THR A 124 -2.76 -3.14 -21.71
N ASP A 125 -2.98 -1.85 -21.96
CA ASP A 125 -1.91 -0.85 -21.99
C ASP A 125 -1.28 -0.67 -20.59
N VAL A 126 -2.06 -0.78 -19.51
CA VAL A 126 -1.56 -0.79 -18.13
C VAL A 126 -0.73 -2.05 -17.87
N LEU A 127 -1.24 -3.23 -18.24
CA LEU A 127 -0.55 -4.51 -18.08
C LEU A 127 0.76 -4.60 -18.89
N GLU A 128 0.80 -3.96 -20.05
CA GLU A 128 1.99 -3.90 -20.91
C GLU A 128 2.93 -2.72 -20.55
N GLY A 129 2.64 -1.96 -19.49
CA GLY A 129 3.45 -0.82 -19.06
C GLY A 129 3.45 0.37 -20.02
N LYS A 130 2.53 0.40 -20.99
CA LYS A 130 2.34 1.48 -21.96
C LYS A 130 1.64 2.69 -21.34
N MET A 131 0.94 2.49 -20.23
CA MET A 131 0.18 3.51 -19.50
C MET A 131 0.26 3.27 -17.99
N SER A 132 0.28 4.35 -17.21
CA SER A 132 0.14 4.27 -15.74
C SER A 132 -1.30 3.99 -15.33
N ILE A 133 -1.51 3.30 -14.21
CA ILE A 133 -2.84 3.03 -13.67
C ILE A 133 -3.60 4.37 -13.48
N PRO A 134 -4.81 4.51 -14.06
CA PRO A 134 -5.58 5.74 -13.90
C PRO A 134 -5.95 5.91 -12.43
N SER A 135 -5.82 7.14 -11.94
CA SER A 135 -6.05 7.48 -10.54
C SER A 135 -7.02 8.65 -10.43
N ILE A 136 -8.11 8.49 -9.67
CA ILE A 136 -9.04 9.57 -9.33
C ILE A 136 -8.77 10.01 -7.88
N SER A 137 -8.61 11.30 -7.65
CA SER A 137 -8.22 11.85 -6.35
C SER A 137 -9.18 11.49 -5.21
N SER A 138 -10.48 11.37 -5.49
CA SER A 138 -11.46 10.93 -4.51
C SER A 138 -11.24 9.48 -4.07
N ALA A 139 -10.85 8.59 -4.99
CA ALA A 139 -10.52 7.20 -4.67
C ALA A 139 -9.23 7.13 -3.84
N VAL A 140 -8.21 7.93 -4.16
CA VAL A 140 -6.99 8.05 -3.34
C VAL A 140 -7.34 8.49 -1.91
N GLY A 141 -8.20 9.49 -1.76
CA GLY A 141 -8.69 9.93 -0.45
C GLY A 141 -9.47 8.84 0.30
N LEU A 142 -10.24 8.03 -0.41
CA LEU A 142 -10.95 6.89 0.17
C LEU A 142 -9.98 5.80 0.62
N VAL A 143 -8.95 5.46 -0.16
CA VAL A 143 -7.88 4.52 0.25
C VAL A 143 -7.26 4.99 1.56
N ALA A 144 -6.81 6.26 1.64
CA ALA A 144 -6.23 6.81 2.86
C ALA A 144 -7.20 6.72 4.06
N SER A 145 -8.50 6.95 3.82
CA SER A 145 -9.54 6.89 4.87
C SER A 145 -9.80 5.45 5.36
N LEU A 146 -9.91 4.49 4.45
CA LEU A 146 -10.11 3.08 4.78
C LEU A 146 -8.87 2.51 5.48
N LEU A 147 -7.69 2.80 4.96
CA LEU A 147 -6.40 2.32 5.46
C LEU A 147 -6.14 2.82 6.88
N SER A 148 -6.25 4.13 7.09
CA SER A 148 -6.06 4.74 8.42
C SER A 148 -7.07 4.22 9.44
N SER A 149 -8.34 4.04 9.04
CA SER A 149 -9.37 3.47 9.91
C SER A 149 -9.08 2.02 10.29
N ALA A 150 -8.69 1.19 9.32
CA ALA A 150 -8.35 -0.21 9.56
C ALA A 150 -7.14 -0.34 10.50
N LEU A 151 -6.12 0.47 10.27
CA LEU A 151 -4.90 0.51 11.08
C LEU A 151 -5.20 0.97 12.51
N ILE A 152 -5.92 2.08 12.70
CA ILE A 152 -6.25 2.60 14.04
C ILE A 152 -7.04 1.53 14.82
N LEU A 153 -8.09 0.96 14.22
CA LEU A 153 -8.90 -0.05 14.89
C LEU A 153 -8.11 -1.32 15.25
N HIS A 154 -7.11 -1.68 14.44
CA HIS A 154 -6.18 -2.75 14.74
C HIS A 154 -5.26 -2.40 15.91
N CYS A 155 -4.62 -1.24 15.88
CA CYS A 155 -3.70 -0.78 16.92
C CYS A 155 -4.35 -0.66 18.30
N VAL A 156 -5.65 -0.32 18.36
CA VAL A 156 -6.39 -0.21 19.63
C VAL A 156 -7.19 -1.47 20.00
N ASP A 157 -6.90 -2.61 19.35
CA ASP A 157 -7.55 -3.91 19.58
C ASP A 157 -9.10 -3.86 19.52
N ARG A 158 -9.65 -3.02 18.63
CA ARG A 158 -11.10 -2.90 18.43
C ARG A 158 -11.60 -3.73 17.26
N LYS A 159 -10.77 -3.95 16.24
CA LYS A 159 -11.12 -4.76 15.08
C LYS A 159 -9.87 -5.44 14.51
N LYS A 160 -9.98 -6.73 14.21
CA LYS A 160 -8.95 -7.42 13.44
C LYS A 160 -9.04 -7.00 11.97
N PRO A 161 -7.91 -6.72 11.30
CA PRO A 161 -7.91 -6.44 9.88
C PRO A 161 -8.32 -7.67 9.06
N LEU A 162 -8.80 -7.45 7.84
CA LEU A 162 -8.91 -8.52 6.84
C LEU A 162 -7.50 -8.86 6.37
N ILE A 163 -7.11 -10.12 6.56
CA ILE A 163 -5.77 -10.61 6.21
C ILE A 163 -5.82 -11.26 4.83
N ALA A 164 -4.83 -10.98 3.99
CA ALA A 164 -4.69 -11.56 2.67
C ALA A 164 -4.84 -13.10 2.72
N PRO A 165 -5.60 -13.72 1.80
CA PRO A 165 -6.08 -13.14 0.54
C PRO A 165 -7.35 -12.30 0.64
N GLU A 166 -7.96 -12.17 1.82
CA GLU A 166 -9.14 -11.32 2.00
C GLU A 166 -8.74 -9.85 2.14
N PHE A 167 -9.46 -8.97 1.46
CA PHE A 167 -9.20 -7.54 1.51
C PHE A 167 -10.47 -6.71 1.26
N THR A 168 -10.42 -5.45 1.67
CA THR A 168 -11.50 -4.50 1.40
C THR A 168 -11.33 -3.95 0.00
N HIS A 169 -12.38 -3.97 -0.82
CA HIS A 169 -12.44 -3.28 -2.10
C HIS A 169 -13.76 -2.51 -2.19
N PHE A 170 -13.70 -1.20 -2.43
CA PHE A 170 -14.86 -0.35 -2.63
C PHE A 170 -14.74 0.36 -3.97
N ASP A 171 -15.76 0.23 -4.82
CA ASP A 171 -15.83 0.96 -6.07
C ASP A 171 -16.75 2.17 -5.91
N MET A 172 -16.17 3.38 -6.01
CA MET A 172 -16.93 4.61 -5.91
C MET A 172 -17.83 4.89 -7.13
N HIS A 173 -17.60 4.22 -8.26
CA HIS A 173 -18.51 4.33 -9.40
C HIS A 173 -19.84 3.63 -9.11
N GLU A 174 -19.76 2.43 -8.53
CA GLU A 174 -20.93 1.62 -8.12
C GLU A 174 -21.48 2.01 -6.74
N LEU A 175 -20.73 2.84 -5.99
CA LEU A 175 -20.99 3.18 -4.59
C LEU A 175 -21.18 1.94 -3.70
N GLY A 176 -20.38 0.90 -3.93
CA GLY A 176 -20.55 -0.41 -3.31
C GLY A 176 -19.24 -1.13 -3.00
N PHE A 177 -19.32 -2.10 -2.09
CA PHE A 177 -18.26 -3.07 -1.87
C PHE A 177 -18.41 -4.21 -2.89
N LEU A 178 -17.28 -4.60 -3.47
CA LEU A 178 -17.13 -5.75 -4.35
C LEU A 178 -16.35 -6.85 -3.62
#